data_AF-A0A522I8R6-F1
#
_entry.id   AF-A0A522I8R6-F1
#
_cell.length_a   1.000
_cell.length_b   1.000
_cell.length_c   1.000
_cell.angle_alpha   90.00
_cell.angle_beta   90.00
_cell.angle_gamma   90.00
#
_symmetry.space_group_name_H-M   'P 1'
#
loop_
_entity.id
_entity.type
_entity.pdbx_description
1 polymer ?
#
loop_
_entity_poly.entity_id
_entity_poly.type
_entity_poly.pdbx_seq_one_letter_code
_entity_poly.pdbx_strand_id
1 'polypeptide(L)' 'MDTTQDNIVLRHAETDEELRACFDVMHELRPRLPDASDFLTRVKRMRQAKGYRLLAVWQLDMPVALAGYEVSENLIH' A
#
# COMPACT_ATOMS: atom_id res chain seq x y z
N MET A 1 12.05 14.32 -27.39
CA MET A 1 11.15 14.17 -26.23
C MET A 1 11.60 12.92 -25.53
N ASP A 2 12.48 13.08 -24.55
CA ASP A 2 13.11 11.99 -23.80
C ASP A 2 12.06 11.13 -23.12
N THR A 3 12.03 9.86 -23.51
CA THR A 3 11.35 8.80 -22.76
C THR A 3 12.18 8.59 -21.49
N THR A 4 11.88 9.33 -20.43
CA THR A 4 12.42 9.04 -19.09
C THR A 4 11.98 7.61 -18.76
N GLN A 5 12.92 6.69 -18.81
CA GLN A 5 12.73 5.32 -18.37
C GLN A 5 12.72 5.36 -16.84
N ASP A 6 11.65 5.90 -16.25
CA ASP A 6 11.44 5.89 -14.83
C ASP A 6 11.41 4.43 -14.38
N ASN A 7 12.39 4.04 -13.57
CA ASN A 7 12.49 2.69 -13.03
C ASN A 7 11.36 2.49 -12.01
N ILE A 8 10.19 2.13 -12.55
CA ILE A 8 8.97 1.92 -11.81
C ILE A 8 8.86 0.42 -11.50
N VAL A 9 8.87 0.09 -10.22
CA VAL A 9 8.77 -1.29 -9.74
C VAL A 9 7.47 -1.47 -8.98
N LEU A 10 6.72 -2.51 -9.32
CA LEU A 10 5.56 -2.93 -8.54
C LEU A 10 6.01 -3.94 -7.48
N ARG A 11 5.87 -3.59 -6.20
CA ARG A 11 6.31 -4.40 -5.06
C ARG A 11 5.27 -4.32 -3.94
N HIS A 12 5.01 -5.43 -3.27
CA HIS A 12 4.21 -5.42 -2.04
C HIS A 12 5.00 -4.77 -0.91
N ALA A 13 4.35 -3.89 -0.16
CA ALA A 13 4.95 -3.29 1.03
C ALA A 13 4.82 -4.28 2.19
N GLU A 14 5.82 -5.10 2.45
CA GLU A 14 5.77 -6.17 3.46
C GLU A 14 6.24 -5.70 4.83
N THR A 15 7.24 -4.81 4.88
CA THR A 15 7.83 -4.32 6.13
C THR A 15 7.10 -3.11 6.70
N ASP A 16 7.30 -2.87 7.99
CA ASP A 16 6.77 -1.68 8.67
C ASP A 16 7.29 -0.39 8.06
N GLU A 17 8.55 -0.37 7.62
CA GLU A 17 9.19 0.78 6.99
C GLU A 17 8.59 1.08 5.62
N GLU A 18 8.35 0.04 4.80
CA GLU A 18 7.71 0.18 3.50
C GLU A 18 6.27 0.67 3.63
N LEU A 19 5.52 0.10 4.58
CA LEU A 19 4.17 0.56 4.89
C LEU A 19 4.17 2.01 5.37
N ARG A 20 5.17 2.42 6.16
CA ARG A 20 5.29 3.81 6.63
C ARG A 20 5.62 4.77 5.48
N ALA A 21 6.45 4.37 4.53
CA ALA A 21 6.69 5.13 3.30
C ALA A 21 5.41 5.27 2.45
N CYS A 22 4.55 4.26 2.47
CA CYS A 22 3.25 4.31 1.78
C CYS A 22 2.23 5.23 2.47
N PHE A 23 2.48 5.74 3.68
CA PHE A 23 1.50 6.57 4.39
C PHE A 23 1.22 7.87 3.65
N ASP A 24 2.24 8.55 3.12
CA ASP A 24 2.07 9.86 2.49
C ASP A 24 1.14 9.78 1.28
N VAL A 25 1.37 8.80 0.41
CA VAL A 25 0.48 8.52 -0.75
C VAL A 25 -0.92 8.11 -0.30
N MET A 26 -1.04 7.31 0.77
CA MET A 26 -2.35 6.91 1.30
C MET A 26 -3.10 8.10 1.91
N HIS A 27 -2.39 9.04 2.53
CA HIS A 27 -2.97 10.23 3.13
C HIS A 27 -3.54 11.18 2.06
N GLU A 28 -2.86 11.31 0.92
CA GLU A 28 -3.40 12.04 -0.25
C GLU A 28 -4.71 11.43 -0.76
N LEU A 29 -4.78 10.10 -0.83
CA LEU A 29 -6.00 9.38 -1.25
C LEU A 29 -7.11 9.41 -0.19
N ARG A 30 -6.74 9.48 1.09
CA ARG A 30 -7.65 9.44 2.24
C ARG A 30 -7.22 10.46 3.30
N PRO A 31 -7.54 11.75 3.14
CA PRO A 31 -7.10 12.81 4.05
C PRO A 31 -7.66 12.70 5.48
N ARG A 32 -8.56 11.74 5.74
CA ARG A 32 -9.09 11.45 7.09
C ARG A 32 -8.24 10.46 7.88
N LEU A 33 -7.12 10.00 7.32
CA LEU A 33 -6.22 9.07 8.00
C LEU A 33 -5.35 9.86 8.99
N PRO A 34 -5.40 9.55 10.30
CA PRO A 34 -4.89 10.44 11.33
C PRO A 34 -3.36 10.47 11.37
N ASP A 35 -2.70 9.32 11.28
CA ASP A 35 -1.25 9.21 11.34
C ASP A 35 -0.75 7.86 10.78
N ALA A 36 0.56 7.80 10.51
CA ALA A 36 1.20 6.62 9.95
C ALA A 36 1.16 5.39 10.88
N SER A 37 1.09 5.59 12.20
CA SER A 37 1.03 4.50 13.17
C SER A 37 -0.37 3.86 13.23
N ASP A 38 -1.44 4.66 13.14
CA ASP A 38 -2.81 4.16 13.00
C ASP A 38 -2.97 3.40 11.67
N PHE A 39 -2.41 3.94 10.58
CA PHE A 39 -2.36 3.26 9.29
C PHE A 39 -1.69 1.88 9.39
N LEU A 40 -0.48 1.82 9.95
CA LEU A 40 0.26 0.58 10.15
C LEU A 40 -0.54 -0.43 10.97
N THR A 41 -1.13 0.03 12.07
CA THR A 41 -1.94 -0.82 12.97
C THR A 41 -3.15 -1.41 12.24
N ARG A 42 -3.85 -0.59 11.45
CA ARG A 42 -4.99 -1.03 10.64
C ARG A 42 -4.58 -2.04 9.57
N VAL A 43 -3.52 -1.76 8.81
CA VAL A 43 -3.03 -2.66 7.76
C VAL A 43 -2.60 -4.01 8.34
N LYS A 44 -1.87 -4.01 9.46
CA LYS A 44 -1.47 -5.24 10.17
C LYS A 44 -2.68 -6.05 10.64
N ARG A 45 -3.69 -5.39 11.22
CA ARG A 45 -4.93 -6.05 11.63
C ARG A 45 -5.65 -6.67 10.43
N MET A 46 -5.79 -5.94 9.33
CA MET A 46 -6.44 -6.43 8.11
C MET A 46 -5.66 -7.59 7.46
N ARG A 47 -4.32 -7.54 7.49
CA ARG A 47 -3.44 -8.63 7.05
C ARG A 47 -3.73 -9.92 7.80
N GLN A 48 -3.78 -9.84 9.12
CA GLN A 48 -4.01 -11.00 9.98
C GLN A 48 -5.43 -11.55 9.84
N ALA A 49 -6.44 -10.68 9.73
CA ALA A 49 -7.84 -11.11 9.72
C ALA A 49 -8.33 -11.58 8.33
N LYS A 50 -7.85 -10.98 7.25
CA LYS A 50 -8.41 -11.14 5.90
C LYS A 50 -7.37 -11.36 4.80
N GLY A 51 -6.09 -11.50 5.16
CA GLY A 51 -5.02 -11.62 4.17
C GLY A 51 -4.86 -10.37 3.30
N TYR A 52 -5.19 -9.19 3.82
CA TYR A 52 -5.09 -7.93 3.08
C TYR A 52 -3.65 -7.68 2.61
N ARG A 53 -3.46 -7.39 1.33
CA ARG A 53 -2.15 -7.10 0.73
C ARG A 53 -2.15 -5.67 0.19
N LEU A 54 -1.03 -5.00 0.37
CA LEU A 54 -0.80 -3.64 -0.14
C LEU A 54 0.27 -3.72 -1.22
N LEU A 55 -0.12 -3.44 -2.46
CA LEU A 55 0.78 -3.29 -3.59
C LEU A 55 1.11 -1.81 -3.75
N ALA A 56 2.39 -1.50 -3.89
CA ALA A 56 2.88 -0.16 -4.12
C ALA A 56 3.67 -0.11 -5.44
N VAL A 57 3.57 1.04 -6.11
CA VAL A 57 4.37 1.41 -7.27
C VAL A 57 5.51 2.27 -6.75
N TRP A 58 6.74 1.82 -6.94
CA TRP A 58 7.95 2.45 -6.41
C TRP A 58 8.74 3.10 -7.55
N GLN A 59 9.11 4.36 -7.37
CA GLN A 59 10.03 5.09 -8.24
C GLN A 59 11.22 5.51 -7.40
N LEU A 60 12.41 4.94 -7.66
CA LEU A 60 13.65 5.25 -6.89
C LEU A 60 13.44 5.13 -5.36
N ASP A 61 12.78 4.05 -4.92
CA ASP A 61 12.41 3.78 -3.51
C ASP A 61 11.35 4.69 -2.88
N MET A 62 10.76 5.62 -3.64
CA MET A 62 9.59 6.37 -3.20
C MET A 62 8.32 5.74 -3.76
N PRO A 63 7.34 5.39 -2.91
CA PRO A 63 6.04 4.95 -3.38
C PRO A 63 5.32 6.13 -4.03
N VAL A 64 4.79 5.93 -5.24
CA VAL A 64 4.06 6.96 -6.02
C VAL A 64 2.59 6.61 -6.24
N ALA A 65 2.23 5.32 -6.09
CA ALA A 65 0.85 4.86 -6.17
C ALA A 65 0.65 3.60 -5.32
N LEU A 66 -0.58 3.38 -4.85
CA LEU A 66 -0.94 2.28 -3.94
C LEU A 66 -2.23 1.59 -4.37
N ALA A 67 -2.27 0.27 -4.20
CA ALA A 67 -3.46 -0.56 -4.38
C ALA A 67 -3.58 -1.58 -3.25
N GLY A 68 -4.68 -1.52 -2.50
CA GLY A 68 -5.00 -2.47 -1.44
C GLY A 68 -6.03 -3.49 -1.91
N TYR A 69 -5.78 -4.78 -1.69
CA TYR A 69 -6.70 -5.86 -2.04
C TYR A 69 -6.76 -6.92 -0.94
N GLU A 70 -7.88 -7.63 -0.83
CA GLU A 70 -8.05 -8.78 0.07
C GLU A 70 -8.53 -9.99 -0.74
N VAL A 71 -8.10 -11.18 -0.34
CA VAL A 71 -8.59 -12.43 -0.93
C VAL A 71 -9.79 -12.87 -0.13
N SER A 72 -10.96 -12.87 -0.75
CA SER A 72 -12.22 -13.31 -0.13
C SER A 72 -12.81 -14.47 -0.93
N GLU A 73 -13.12 -15.57 -0.24
CA GLU A 73 -13.88 -16.68 -0.83
C GLU A 73 -15.37 -16.44 -0.57
N ASN A 74 -16.15 -16.23 -1.64
CA ASN A 74 -17.61 -16.19 -1.56
C ASN A 74 -18.18 -17.52 -2.04
N LEU A 75 -18.59 -18.38 -1.10
CA LEU A 75 -19.49 -19.50 -1.41
C LEU A 75 -20.92 -18.95 -1.44
N ILE A 76 -21.34 -18.45 -2.60
CA ILE A 76 -22.76 -18.35 -2.93
C ILE A 76 -23.20 -19.74 -3.41
N HIS A 77 -24.22 -20.31 -2.74
CA HIS A 77 -24.94 -21.51 -3.18
C HIS A 77 -26.34 -21.12 -3.64
#